data_AF-A0A969HA59-F1
#
_entry.id   AF-A0A969HA59-F1
#
_cell.length_a   1.000
_cell.length_b   1.000
_cell.length_c   1.000
_cell.angle_alpha   90.00
_cell.angle_beta   90.00
_cell.angle_gamma   90.00
#
_symmetry.space_group_name_H-M   'P 1'
#
loop_
_entity.id
_entity.type
_entity.pdbx_description
1 polymer ?
#
loop_
_entity_poly.entity_id
_entity_poly.type
_entity_poly.pdbx_seq_one_letter_code
_entity_poly.pdbx_strand_id
1 'polypeptide(L)'
;MATMPDVSSQIDQTLAAAAQSLKAETSAAIHTAIAEVGQLNAHARETLQARLNDHLWPVVAKLENGDALAAAEQDMLQTLVVGDAKYYVKYEDNVETWKAEIERLAEAIRRLQAGGLNDLDSLMHLQALCHEAMRILPDLAFFYEEKERARRFDEAMRGAIDRDTRRTLANLIKEMLASDKV
;
A
#
# COMPACT_ATOMS: atom_id res chain seq x y z
N MET A 1 13.85 6.79 -27.58
CA MET A 1 12.85 6.28 -26.62
C MET A 1 13.38 4.98 -26.09
N ALA A 2 13.67 4.88 -24.78
CA ALA A 2 13.92 3.60 -24.16
C ALA A 2 12.63 2.78 -24.25
N THR A 3 12.70 1.57 -24.80
CA THR A 3 11.62 0.59 -24.71
C THR A 3 11.34 0.36 -23.23
N MET A 4 10.16 0.72 -22.75
CA MET A 4 9.75 0.33 -21.39
C MET A 4 9.88 -1.19 -21.29
N PRO A 5 10.62 -1.71 -20.31
CA PRO A 5 10.64 -3.13 -20.03
C PRO A 5 9.21 -3.64 -19.93
N ASP A 6 8.90 -4.71 -20.65
CA ASP A 6 7.57 -5.30 -20.64
C ASP A 6 7.28 -5.84 -19.24
N VAL A 7 6.34 -5.19 -18.54
CA VAL A 7 5.85 -5.59 -17.21
C VAL A 7 5.52 -7.09 -17.19
N SER A 8 5.02 -7.65 -18.30
CA SER A 8 4.72 -9.08 -18.41
C SER A 8 5.94 -9.96 -18.18
N SER A 9 7.08 -9.61 -18.78
CA SER A 9 8.32 -10.39 -18.63
C SER A 9 8.88 -10.38 -17.20
N GLN A 10 8.71 -9.26 -16.49
CA GLN A 10 9.15 -9.14 -15.10
C GLN A 10 8.22 -9.88 -14.14
N ILE A 11 6.91 -9.91 -14.39
CA ILE A 11 5.97 -10.71 -13.61
C ILE A 11 6.43 -12.17 -13.56
N ASP A 12 6.73 -12.78 -14.71
CA ASP A 12 7.16 -14.18 -14.77
C ASP A 12 8.45 -14.43 -13.98
N GLN A 13 9.41 -13.50 -14.05
CA GLN A 13 10.68 -13.58 -13.31
C GLN A 13 10.46 -13.46 -11.80
N THR A 14 9.70 -12.46 -11.36
CA THR A 14 9.37 -12.26 -9.94
C THR A 14 8.60 -13.45 -9.36
N LEU A 15 7.64 -14.00 -10.10
CA LEU A 15 6.88 -15.17 -9.66
C LEU A 15 7.77 -16.42 -9.54
N ALA A 16 8.66 -16.65 -10.49
CA ALA A 16 9.61 -17.75 -10.44
C ALA A 16 10.57 -17.62 -9.24
N ALA A 17 11.10 -16.42 -9.00
CA ALA A 17 11.98 -16.13 -7.87
C ALA A 17 11.25 -16.31 -6.53
N ALA A 18 10.03 -15.77 -6.39
CA ALA A 18 9.22 -15.93 -5.20
C ALA A 18 8.89 -17.40 -4.91
N ALA A 19 8.54 -18.18 -5.94
CA ALA A 19 8.28 -19.61 -5.80
C ALA A 19 9.51 -20.40 -5.35
N GLN A 20 10.71 -20.04 -5.84
CA GLN A 20 11.96 -20.64 -5.38
C GLN A 20 12.25 -20.26 -3.92
N SER A 21 12.06 -18.99 -3.55
CA SER A 21 12.27 -18.52 -2.20
C SER A 21 11.37 -19.22 -1.16
N LEU A 22 10.10 -19.42 -1.51
CA LEU A 22 9.16 -20.15 -0.64
C LEU A 22 9.59 -21.60 -0.40
N LYS A 23 10.15 -22.27 -1.42
CA LYS A 23 10.66 -23.66 -1.28
C LYS A 23 11.91 -23.77 -0.41
N ALA A 24 12.68 -22.70 -0.29
CA ALA A 24 13.91 -22.71 0.50
C ALA A 24 13.65 -22.60 2.01
N GLU A 25 12.48 -22.10 2.43
CA GLU A 25 12.06 -22.00 3.84
C GLU A 25 13.09 -21.30 4.75
N THR A 26 13.84 -20.33 4.22
CA THR A 26 14.79 -19.52 5.00
C THR A 26 14.39 -18.04 4.99
N SER A 27 14.68 -17.34 6.08
CA SER A 27 14.44 -15.88 6.18
C SER A 27 15.18 -15.11 5.09
N ALA A 28 16.41 -15.51 4.75
CA ALA A 28 17.19 -14.92 3.67
C ALA A 28 16.47 -15.02 2.32
N ALA A 29 15.93 -16.20 2.00
CA ALA A 29 15.19 -16.38 0.76
C ALA A 29 13.89 -15.56 0.72
N ILE A 30 13.17 -15.45 1.85
CA ILE A 30 11.98 -14.59 1.95
C ILE A 30 12.33 -13.11 1.77
N HIS A 31 13.43 -12.63 2.36
CA HIS A 31 13.90 -11.26 2.13
C HIS A 31 14.22 -11.00 0.65
N THR A 32 14.79 -11.97 -0.06
CA THR A 32 14.96 -11.87 -1.51
C THR A 32 13.62 -11.74 -2.23
N ALA A 33 12.62 -12.57 -1.89
CA ALA A 33 11.29 -12.47 -2.50
C ALA A 33 10.63 -11.11 -2.25
N ILE A 34 10.77 -10.55 -1.04
CA ILE A 34 10.28 -9.20 -0.71
C ILE A 34 10.93 -8.15 -1.62
N ALA A 35 12.25 -8.22 -1.84
CA ALA A 35 12.96 -7.29 -2.70
C ALA A 35 12.48 -7.39 -4.16
N GLU A 36 12.31 -8.60 -4.69
CA GLU A 36 11.83 -8.86 -6.06
C GLU A 36 10.40 -8.34 -6.28
N VAL A 37 9.48 -8.59 -5.34
CA VAL A 37 8.10 -8.05 -5.39
C VAL A 37 8.12 -6.51 -5.30
N GLY A 38 9.01 -5.95 -4.49
CA GLY A 38 9.21 -4.50 -4.40
C GLY A 38 9.64 -3.88 -5.73
N GLN A 39 10.57 -4.53 -6.45
CA GLN A 39 11.01 -4.08 -7.78
C GLN A 39 9.87 -4.15 -8.81
N LEU A 40 9.10 -5.24 -8.83
CA LEU A 40 7.94 -5.37 -9.71
C LEU A 40 6.91 -4.27 -9.46
N ASN A 41 6.64 -3.96 -8.19
CA ASN A 41 5.73 -2.87 -7.82
C ASN A 41 6.25 -1.49 -8.29
N ALA A 42 7.54 -1.22 -8.10
CA ALA A 42 8.16 0.02 -8.60
C ALA A 42 8.01 0.15 -10.12
N HIS A 43 8.28 -0.94 -10.86
CA HIS A 43 8.15 -0.96 -12.31
C HIS A 43 6.71 -0.78 -12.80
N ALA A 44 5.76 -1.39 -12.11
CA ALA A 44 4.32 -1.21 -12.39
C ALA A 44 3.91 0.27 -12.18
N ARG A 45 4.40 0.90 -11.11
CA ARG A 45 4.16 2.32 -10.83
C ARG A 45 4.76 3.23 -11.90
N GLU A 46 6.02 3.01 -12.29
CA GLU A 46 6.68 3.78 -13.36
C GLU A 46 5.94 3.64 -14.70
N THR A 47 5.53 2.41 -15.03
CA THR A 47 4.72 2.15 -16.24
C THR A 47 3.39 2.89 -16.20
N LEU A 48 2.72 2.94 -15.04
CA LEU A 48 1.48 3.71 -14.86
C LEU A 48 1.73 5.22 -15.02
N GLN A 49 2.76 5.76 -14.37
CA GLN A 49 3.11 7.18 -14.42
C GLN A 49 3.41 7.62 -15.85
N ALA A 50 4.20 6.84 -16.58
CA ALA A 50 4.57 7.18 -17.93
C ALA A 50 3.39 7.11 -18.92
N ARG A 51 2.38 6.25 -18.67
CA ARG A 51 1.11 6.27 -19.42
C ARG A 51 0.26 7.51 -19.15
N LEU A 52 0.41 8.11 -17.98
CA LEU A 52 -0.36 9.29 -17.56
C LEU A 52 0.39 10.61 -17.85
N ASN A 53 1.71 10.57 -18.07
CA ASN A 53 2.57 11.76 -18.15
C ASN A 53 2.06 12.83 -19.12
N ASP A 54 1.75 12.44 -20.36
CA ASP A 54 1.25 13.35 -21.40
C ASP A 54 -0.10 14.01 -21.04
N HIS A 55 -0.87 13.38 -20.16
CA HIS A 55 -2.19 13.83 -19.74
C HIS A 55 -2.17 14.65 -18.43
N LEU A 56 -1.09 14.60 -17.66
CA LEU A 56 -0.99 15.24 -16.35
C LEU A 56 -0.55 16.71 -16.41
N TRP A 57 0.25 17.11 -17.42
CA TRP A 57 0.67 18.51 -17.56
C TRP A 57 -0.50 19.51 -17.72
N PRO A 58 -1.54 19.23 -18.52
CA PRO A 58 -2.73 20.07 -18.55
C PRO A 58 -3.44 20.18 -17.20
N VAL A 59 -3.48 19.09 -16.41
CA VAL A 59 -4.07 19.08 -15.07
C VAL A 59 -3.26 19.97 -14.12
N VAL A 60 -1.93 19.88 -14.16
CA VAL A 60 -1.03 20.75 -13.39
C VAL A 60 -1.28 22.23 -13.71
N ALA A 61 -1.36 22.60 -14.98
CA ALA A 61 -1.61 23.98 -15.38
C ALA A 61 -2.95 24.50 -14.83
N LYS A 62 -4.02 23.69 -14.88
CA LYS A 62 -5.33 24.04 -14.31
C LYS A 62 -5.28 24.19 -12.79
N LEU A 63 -4.55 23.33 -12.10
CA LEU A 63 -4.36 23.44 -10.65
C LEU A 63 -3.68 24.77 -10.30
N GLU A 64 -2.61 25.14 -11.01
CA GLU A 64 -1.85 26.37 -10.78
C GLU A 64 -2.65 27.64 -11.09
N ASN A 65 -3.49 27.61 -12.13
CA ASN A 65 -4.32 28.75 -12.54
C ASN A 65 -5.64 28.88 -11.77
N GLY A 66 -6.01 27.86 -10.99
CA GLY A 66 -7.29 27.85 -10.25
C GLY A 66 -8.48 27.42 -11.10
N ASP A 67 -8.26 26.86 -12.28
CA ASP A 67 -9.31 26.43 -13.20
C ASP A 67 -10.07 25.20 -12.68
N ALA A 68 -11.32 25.02 -13.11
CA ALA A 68 -12.06 23.81 -12.78
C ALA A 68 -11.46 22.57 -13.47
N LEU A 69 -11.34 21.48 -12.72
CA LEU A 69 -10.98 20.18 -13.27
C LEU A 69 -12.23 19.48 -13.80
N ALA A 70 -12.13 18.88 -14.98
CA ALA A 70 -13.15 17.97 -15.50
C ALA A 70 -13.14 16.65 -14.71
N ALA A 71 -14.25 15.91 -14.75
CA ALA A 71 -14.37 14.62 -14.04
C ALA A 71 -13.24 13.64 -14.40
N ALA A 72 -12.93 13.49 -15.69
CA ALA A 72 -11.83 12.63 -16.13
C ALA A 72 -10.45 13.08 -15.58
N GLU A 73 -10.25 14.38 -15.38
CA GLU A 73 -9.01 14.93 -14.81
C GLU A 73 -8.94 14.67 -13.31
N GLN A 74 -10.07 14.74 -12.60
CA GLN A 74 -10.17 14.33 -11.20
C GLN A 74 -9.92 12.84 -11.03
N ASP A 75 -10.45 12.00 -11.93
CA ASP A 75 -10.22 10.56 -11.92
C ASP A 75 -8.75 10.21 -12.16
N MET A 76 -8.08 10.92 -13.08
CA MET A 76 -6.64 10.77 -13.30
C MET A 76 -5.83 11.16 -12.06
N LEU A 77 -6.16 12.31 -11.45
CA LEU A 77 -5.52 12.77 -10.21
C LEU A 77 -5.68 11.73 -9.09
N GLN A 78 -6.89 11.21 -8.92
CA GLN A 78 -7.20 10.20 -7.91
C GLN A 78 -6.42 8.90 -8.16
N THR A 79 -6.38 8.44 -9.42
CA THR A 79 -5.64 7.24 -9.80
C THR A 79 -4.16 7.39 -9.52
N LEU A 80 -3.59 8.57 -9.78
CA LEU A 80 -2.18 8.84 -9.55
C LEU A 80 -1.83 8.92 -8.05
N VAL A 81 -2.64 9.61 -7.24
CA VAL A 81 -2.28 9.96 -5.85
C VAL A 81 -2.70 8.88 -4.84
N VAL A 82 -3.86 8.26 -5.03
CA VAL A 82 -4.43 7.25 -4.10
C VAL A 82 -4.95 6.00 -4.81
N GLY A 83 -4.59 5.79 -6.08
CA GLY A 83 -5.06 4.64 -6.84
C GLY A 83 -4.58 3.31 -6.27
N ASP A 84 -3.31 3.22 -5.90
CA ASP A 84 -2.72 2.08 -5.19
C ASP A 84 -3.47 1.76 -3.89
N ALA A 85 -3.71 2.77 -3.04
CA ALA A 85 -4.46 2.59 -1.79
C ALA A 85 -5.87 2.04 -2.04
N LYS A 86 -6.58 2.62 -3.01
CA LYS A 86 -7.94 2.18 -3.38
C LYS A 86 -7.95 0.77 -3.93
N TYR A 87 -6.97 0.41 -4.76
CA TYR A 87 -6.87 -0.91 -5.33
C TYR A 87 -6.46 -1.95 -4.28
N TYR A 88 -5.53 -1.62 -3.38
CA TYR A 88 -5.16 -2.47 -2.25
C TYR A 88 -6.39 -2.77 -1.37
N VAL A 89 -7.10 -1.74 -0.90
CA VAL A 89 -8.31 -1.90 -0.07
C VAL A 89 -9.41 -2.68 -0.79
N LYS A 90 -9.52 -2.54 -2.12
CA LYS A 90 -10.52 -3.25 -2.92
C LYS A 90 -10.25 -4.75 -3.04
N TYR A 91 -8.99 -5.15 -3.12
CA TYR A 91 -8.60 -6.53 -3.40
C TYR A 91 -8.08 -7.29 -2.17
N GLU A 92 -7.79 -6.61 -1.06
CA GLU A 92 -7.43 -7.27 0.20
C GLU A 92 -8.62 -8.05 0.76
N ASP A 93 -8.43 -9.36 0.94
CA ASP A 93 -9.45 -10.30 1.39
C ASP A 93 -9.16 -10.90 2.77
N ASN A 94 -7.98 -10.64 3.35
CA ASN A 94 -7.58 -11.24 4.62
C ASN A 94 -8.02 -10.46 5.87
N VAL A 95 -8.60 -9.27 5.71
CA VAL A 95 -8.95 -8.39 6.83
C VAL A 95 -9.83 -9.07 7.88
N GLU A 96 -10.85 -9.82 7.46
CA GLU A 96 -11.74 -10.51 8.38
C GLU A 96 -11.04 -11.70 9.07
N THR A 97 -10.13 -12.37 8.36
CA THR A 97 -9.27 -13.41 8.93
C THR A 97 -8.36 -12.82 10.01
N TRP A 98 -7.70 -11.69 9.74
CA TRP A 98 -6.84 -11.02 10.71
C TRP A 98 -7.61 -10.56 11.95
N LYS A 99 -8.82 -10.00 11.79
CA LYS A 99 -9.68 -9.62 12.91
C LYS A 99 -10.05 -10.81 13.77
N ALA A 100 -10.54 -11.88 13.15
CA ALA A 100 -10.92 -13.11 13.85
C ALA A 100 -9.73 -13.70 14.62
N GLU A 101 -8.53 -13.61 14.06
CA GLU A 101 -7.32 -14.10 14.70
C GLU A 101 -6.89 -13.23 15.89
N ILE A 102 -6.99 -11.91 15.79
CA ILE A 102 -6.77 -11.01 16.95
C ILE A 102 -7.80 -11.27 18.06
N GLU A 103 -9.07 -11.50 17.72
CA GLU A 103 -10.11 -11.85 18.69
C GLU A 103 -9.80 -13.18 19.39
N ARG A 104 -9.37 -14.20 18.63
CA ARG A 104 -8.93 -15.49 19.15
C ARG A 104 -7.76 -15.33 20.13
N LEU A 105 -6.76 -14.53 19.77
CA LEU A 105 -5.59 -14.25 20.61
C LEU A 105 -5.99 -13.53 21.91
N ALA A 106 -6.86 -12.52 21.82
CA ALA A 106 -7.35 -11.79 22.99
C ALA A 106 -8.13 -12.71 23.95
N GLU A 107 -8.90 -13.66 23.43
CA GLU A 107 -9.58 -14.67 24.23
C GLU A 107 -8.60 -15.68 24.86
N ALA A 108 -7.59 -16.13 24.12
CA ALA A 108 -6.54 -17.00 24.66
C ALA A 108 -5.77 -16.33 25.82
N ILE A 109 -5.42 -15.05 25.67
CA ILE A 109 -4.77 -14.25 26.71
C ILE A 109 -5.68 -14.14 27.95
N ARG A 110 -6.98 -13.89 27.76
CA ARG A 110 -7.95 -13.82 28.87
C ARG A 110 -8.05 -15.14 29.63
N ARG A 111 -8.09 -16.28 28.93
CA ARG A 111 -8.12 -17.60 29.57
C ARG A 111 -6.84 -17.88 30.34
N LEU A 112 -5.69 -17.54 29.75
CA LEU A 112 -4.39 -17.69 30.40
C LEU A 112 -4.30 -16.83 31.67
N GLN A 113 -4.76 -15.58 31.60
CA GLN A 113 -4.86 -14.69 32.76
C GLN A 113 -5.75 -15.28 33.86
N ALA A 114 -6.92 -15.84 33.51
CA ALA A 114 -7.85 -16.44 34.47
C ALA A 114 -7.26 -17.68 35.17
N GLY A 115 -6.37 -18.42 34.51
CA GLY A 115 -5.63 -19.54 35.09
C GLY A 115 -4.49 -19.14 36.02
N GLY A 116 -4.10 -17.86 36.01
CA GLY A 116 -2.95 -17.34 36.77
C GLY A 116 -1.65 -17.36 35.96
N LEU A 117 -0.79 -16.37 36.19
CA LEU A 117 0.49 -16.17 35.50
C LEU A 117 1.68 -16.37 36.45
N ASN A 118 1.61 -17.41 37.28
CA ASN A 118 2.51 -17.57 38.44
C ASN A 118 3.75 -18.41 38.13
N ASP A 119 3.77 -19.10 36.99
CA ASP A 119 4.85 -20.00 36.59
C ASP A 119 5.47 -19.59 35.26
N LEU A 120 6.68 -20.09 35.01
CA LEU A 120 7.45 -19.75 33.82
C LEU A 120 6.74 -20.16 32.51
N ASP A 121 6.05 -21.30 32.49
CA ASP A 121 5.38 -21.80 31.29
C ASP A 121 4.22 -20.86 30.88
N SER A 122 3.42 -20.43 31.85
CA SER A 122 2.35 -19.46 31.63
C SER A 122 2.87 -18.12 31.06
N LEU A 123 4.03 -17.64 31.51
CA LEU A 123 4.65 -16.42 31.00
C LEU A 123 5.21 -16.61 29.59
N MET A 124 5.81 -17.77 29.29
CA MET A 124 6.29 -18.11 27.94
C MET A 124 5.12 -18.24 26.95
N HIS A 125 3.99 -18.81 27.39
CA HIS A 125 2.78 -18.88 26.57
C HIS A 125 2.22 -17.48 26.27
N LEU A 126 2.19 -16.59 27.26
CA LEU A 126 1.79 -15.20 27.04
C LEU A 126 2.72 -14.51 26.01
N GLN A 127 4.03 -14.71 26.12
CA GLN A 127 4.98 -14.16 25.13
C GLN A 127 4.70 -14.67 23.72
N ALA A 128 4.40 -15.96 23.55
CA ALA A 128 4.04 -16.53 22.25
C ALA A 128 2.78 -15.89 21.66
N LEU A 129 1.72 -15.73 22.47
CA LEU A 129 0.48 -15.07 22.04
C LEU A 129 0.72 -13.60 21.64
N CYS A 130 1.55 -12.89 22.40
CA CYS A 130 1.95 -11.52 22.08
C CYS A 130 2.75 -11.44 20.77
N HIS A 131 3.68 -12.37 20.53
CA HIS A 131 4.43 -12.45 19.28
C HIS A 131 3.52 -12.67 18.07
N GLU A 132 2.52 -13.54 18.21
CA GLU A 132 1.54 -13.78 17.15
C GLU A 132 0.70 -12.52 16.85
N ALA A 133 0.24 -11.82 17.90
CA ALA A 133 -0.49 -10.56 17.73
C ALA A 133 0.39 -9.48 17.07
N MET A 134 1.65 -9.34 17.49
CA MET A 134 2.59 -8.37 16.91
C MET A 134 2.89 -8.62 15.43
N ARG A 135 2.68 -9.83 14.93
CA ARG A 135 2.80 -10.15 13.50
C ARG A 135 1.60 -9.68 12.69
N ILE A 136 0.39 -9.73 13.26
CA ILE A 136 -0.88 -9.48 12.54
C ILE A 136 -1.33 -8.02 12.64
N LEU A 137 -1.13 -7.38 13.79
CA LEU A 137 -1.54 -5.99 14.01
C LEU A 137 -0.98 -5.00 12.97
N PRO A 138 0.28 -5.12 12.50
CA PRO A 138 0.80 -4.25 11.44
C PRO A 138 0.02 -4.36 10.12
N ASP A 139 -0.40 -5.56 9.71
CA ASP A 139 -1.17 -5.77 8.48
C ASP A 139 -2.56 -5.08 8.57
N LEU A 140 -3.22 -5.21 9.73
CA LEU A 140 -4.47 -4.50 10.01
C LEU A 140 -4.29 -2.98 10.03
N ALA A 141 -3.23 -2.49 10.68
CA ALA A 141 -2.93 -1.06 10.74
C ALA A 141 -2.74 -0.51 9.32
N PHE A 142 -1.92 -1.18 8.50
CA PHE A 142 -1.68 -0.80 7.12
C PHE A 142 -2.98 -0.74 6.29
N PHE A 143 -3.86 -1.74 6.41
CA PHE A 143 -5.16 -1.72 5.75
C PHE A 143 -6.02 -0.49 6.13
N TYR A 144 -6.10 -0.16 7.41
CA TYR A 144 -6.86 1.01 7.84
C TYR A 144 -6.21 2.33 7.43
N GLU A 145 -4.88 2.43 7.44
CA GLU A 145 -4.14 3.59 6.96
C GLU A 145 -4.43 3.85 5.48
N GLU A 146 -4.38 2.82 4.63
CA GLU A 146 -4.66 2.94 3.20
C GLU A 146 -6.13 3.29 2.93
N LYS A 147 -7.06 2.71 3.70
CA LYS A 147 -8.48 3.06 3.65
C LYS A 147 -8.72 4.51 4.05
N GLU A 148 -8.06 4.99 5.10
CA GLU A 148 -8.15 6.38 5.53
C GLU A 148 -7.53 7.34 4.54
N ARG A 149 -6.37 7.00 3.97
CA ARG A 149 -5.69 7.77 2.92
C ARG A 149 -6.62 7.98 1.72
N ALA A 150 -7.25 6.92 1.22
CA ALA A 150 -8.22 7.01 0.14
C ALA A 150 -9.44 7.89 0.52
N ARG A 151 -9.99 7.72 1.72
CA ARG A 151 -11.14 8.50 2.21
C ARG A 151 -10.80 9.99 2.34
N ARG A 152 -9.66 10.34 2.94
CA ARG A 152 -9.21 11.72 3.14
C ARG A 152 -9.02 12.43 1.80
N PHE A 153 -8.49 11.72 0.80
CA PHE A 153 -8.38 12.26 -0.55
C PHE A 153 -9.77 12.54 -1.15
N ASP A 154 -10.70 11.59 -1.06
CA ASP A 154 -12.06 11.78 -1.56
C ASP A 154 -12.76 12.95 -0.88
N GLU A 155 -12.56 13.13 0.42
CA GLU A 155 -13.09 14.27 1.17
C GLU A 155 -12.46 15.60 0.75
N ALA A 156 -11.15 15.64 0.52
CA ALA A 156 -10.45 16.83 0.03
C ALA A 156 -10.89 17.23 -1.39
N MET A 157 -11.32 16.24 -2.19
CA MET A 157 -11.83 16.47 -3.54
C MET A 157 -13.33 16.78 -3.59
N ARG A 158 -14.05 16.66 -2.47
CA ARG A 158 -15.48 17.03 -2.39
C ARG A 158 -15.64 18.55 -2.28
N GLY A 159 -15.93 19.18 -3.41
CA GLY A 159 -16.28 20.60 -3.48
C GLY A 159 -15.22 21.42 -4.22
N ALA A 160 -15.22 22.73 -3.99
CA ALA A 160 -14.24 23.62 -4.60
C ALA A 160 -12.88 23.42 -3.92
N ILE A 161 -11.90 22.91 -4.67
CA ILE A 161 -10.52 22.77 -4.20
C ILE A 161 -9.95 24.17 -3.96
N ASP A 162 -9.53 24.45 -2.73
CA ASP A 162 -8.94 25.73 -2.35
C ASP A 162 -7.55 25.92 -2.98
N ARG A 163 -7.04 27.16 -2.92
CA ARG A 163 -5.77 27.55 -3.56
C ARG A 163 -4.58 26.80 -2.99
N ASP A 164 -4.55 26.53 -1.68
CA ASP A 164 -3.42 25.85 -1.05
C ASP A 164 -3.40 24.37 -1.41
N THR A 165 -4.55 23.71 -1.38
CA THR A 165 -4.69 22.31 -1.82
C THR A 165 -4.31 22.15 -3.29
N ARG A 166 -4.74 23.07 -4.16
CA ARG A 166 -4.33 23.07 -5.58
C ARG A 166 -2.83 23.16 -5.78
N ARG A 167 -2.17 24.08 -5.05
CA ARG A 167 -0.72 24.26 -5.11
C ARG A 167 0.01 23.01 -4.62
N THR A 168 -0.45 22.41 -3.52
CA THR A 168 0.12 21.16 -2.99
C THR A 168 -0.01 20.03 -4.00
N LEU A 169 -1.18 19.85 -4.61
CA LEU A 169 -1.40 18.84 -5.65
C LEU A 169 -0.52 19.08 -6.89
N ALA A 170 -0.40 20.31 -7.36
CA ALA A 170 0.45 20.64 -8.50
C ALA A 170 1.92 20.31 -8.23
N ASN A 171 2.43 20.64 -7.04
CA ASN A 171 3.81 20.31 -6.64
C ASN A 171 4.01 18.80 -6.52
N LEU A 172 3.09 18.09 -5.88
CA LEU A 172 3.15 16.63 -5.76
C LEU A 172 3.22 15.96 -7.14
N ILE A 173 2.35 16.34 -8.07
CA ILE A 173 2.36 15.77 -9.43
C ILE A 173 3.69 16.07 -10.13
N LYS A 174 4.21 17.30 -10.02
CA LYS A 174 5.51 17.66 -10.60
C LYS A 174 6.65 16.83 -10.02
N GLU A 175 6.66 16.58 -8.72
CA GLU A 175 7.64 15.72 -8.07
C GLU A 175 7.52 14.27 -8.55
N MET A 176 6.29 13.74 -8.65
CA MET A 176 6.04 12.40 -9.18
C MET A 176 6.52 12.25 -10.63
N LEU A 177 6.26 13.25 -11.48
CA LEU A 177 6.72 13.26 -12.88
C LEU A 177 8.23 13.49 -13.01
N ALA A 178 8.86 14.17 -12.06
CA ALA A 178 10.30 14.37 -12.04
C ALA A 178 11.08 13.15 -11.51
N SER A 179 10.42 12.28 -10.74
CA SER A 179 11.00 11.05 -10.17
C SER A 179 11.33 9.99 -11.22
N ASP A 180 10.95 10.17 -12.50
CA ASP A 180 11.36 9.36 -13.66
C ASP A 180 12.89 9.41 -13.96
N LYS A 181 13.73 9.94 -13.05
CA LYS A 181 15.16 10.24 -13.29
C LYS A 181 16.14 9.75 -12.22
N VAL A 182 15.76 8.89 -11.29
CA VAL A 182 16.71 8.31 -10.31
C VAL A 182 16.76 6.80 -10.43
#